data_AF-X1PN61-F1
#
_entry.id   AF-X1PN61-F1
#
_cell.length_a   1.000
_cell.length_b   1.000
_cell.length_c   1.000
_cell.angle_alpha   90.00
_cell.angle_beta   90.00
_cell.angle_gamma   90.00
#
_symmetry.space_group_name_H-M   'P 1'
#
loop_
_entity.id
_entity.type
_entity.pdbx_description
1 polymer ?
#
loop_
_entity_poly.entity_id
_entity_poly.type
_entity_poly.pdbx_seq_one_letter_code
_entity_poly.pdbx_strand_id
1 'polypeptide(L)'
;MISDVKKFKILDLEGKYFLAPGLIDIHTHGGGGEDCLGGEIEVISKYKLKQGVTGYLATLVASPLELIYESFESIKNFNKSGKDLLLPKVLGVHIEGNYLSEKYKGAQILKYLRKPDVNECREII
;
A
#
# COMPACT_ATOMS: atom_id res chain seq x y z
N MET A 1 -0.35 32.42 -4.08
CA MET A 1 -1.20 32.81 -2.94
C MET A 1 -2.64 32.50 -3.30
N ILE A 2 -3.36 31.76 -2.44
CA ILE A 2 -4.80 31.52 -2.64
C ILE A 2 -5.50 32.86 -2.42
N SER A 3 -5.97 33.49 -3.49
CA SER A 3 -6.41 34.89 -3.50
C SER A 3 -7.84 35.10 -3.00
N ASP A 4 -8.62 34.05 -2.74
CA ASP A 4 -10.01 34.16 -2.27
C ASP A 4 -10.37 33.05 -1.27
N VAL A 5 -9.95 33.24 -0.01
CA VAL A 5 -10.25 32.31 1.10
C VAL A 5 -11.75 32.24 1.40
N LYS A 6 -12.53 33.25 1.00
CA LYS A 6 -14.00 33.33 1.20
C LYS A 6 -14.80 32.22 0.53
N LYS A 7 -14.21 31.47 -0.41
CA LYS A 7 -14.88 30.34 -1.11
C LYS A 7 -14.74 29.00 -0.40
N PHE A 8 -13.94 28.92 0.68
CA PHE A 8 -13.64 27.68 1.36
C PHE A 8 -14.29 27.62 2.75
N LYS A 9 -14.73 26.42 3.14
CA LYS A 9 -15.12 26.14 4.52
C LYS A 9 -13.86 26.11 5.39
N ILE A 10 -13.80 26.96 6.40
CA ILE A 10 -12.73 26.97 7.39
C ILE A 10 -13.09 26.00 8.52
N LEU A 11 -12.16 25.12 8.88
CA LEU A 11 -12.27 24.24 10.04
C LEU A 11 -11.27 24.71 11.11
N ASP A 12 -11.79 25.22 12.22
CA ASP A 12 -10.97 25.58 13.38
C ASP A 12 -10.70 24.31 14.22
N LEU A 13 -9.43 24.05 14.51
CA LEU A 13 -9.00 22.91 15.32
C LEU A 13 -8.92 23.24 16.82
N GLU A 14 -9.23 24.47 17.21
CA GLU A 14 -9.32 24.98 18.59
C GLU A 14 -8.03 24.76 19.42
N GLY A 15 -6.88 24.61 18.75
CA GLY A 15 -5.61 24.27 19.39
C GLY A 15 -5.56 22.88 20.04
N LYS A 16 -6.56 22.02 19.77
CA LYS A 16 -6.67 20.65 20.35
C LYS A 16 -5.94 19.58 19.54
N TYR A 17 -5.62 19.89 18.28
CA TYR A 17 -5.02 18.95 17.34
C TYR A 17 -3.83 19.58 16.63
N PHE A 18 -2.83 18.75 16.35
CA PHE A 18 -1.75 19.13 15.45
C PHE A 18 -2.13 18.79 14.01
N LEU A 19 -1.98 19.75 13.11
CA LEU A 19 -2.11 19.51 11.68
C LEU A 19 -0.74 19.16 11.11
N ALA A 20 -0.63 17.99 10.49
CA ALA A 20 0.57 17.54 9.81
C ALA A 20 0.20 17.01 8.41
N PRO A 21 1.15 16.90 7.47
CA PRO A 21 0.96 16.11 6.27
C PRO A 21 0.54 14.68 6.62
N GLY A 22 -0.31 14.10 5.78
CA GLY A 22 -0.72 12.71 5.97
C GLY A 22 0.48 11.76 5.88
N LEU A 23 0.42 10.67 6.63
CA LEU A 23 1.51 9.71 6.71
C LEU A 23 1.65 8.93 5.39
N ILE A 24 2.88 8.60 5.04
CA ILE A 24 3.19 7.67 3.95
C ILE A 24 3.71 6.38 4.56
N ASP A 25 2.98 5.29 4.35
CA ASP A 25 3.37 3.97 4.82
C ASP A 25 4.05 3.18 3.71
N ILE A 26 5.38 3.04 3.80
CA ILE A 26 6.18 2.39 2.77
C ILE A 26 6.22 0.87 2.91
N HIS A 27 5.66 0.29 3.98
CA HIS A 27 5.73 -1.14 4.25
C HIS A 27 4.50 -1.61 5.04
N THR A 28 3.51 -2.16 4.36
CA THR A 28 2.30 -2.70 4.97
C THR A 28 1.79 -3.95 4.25
N HIS A 29 1.59 -5.03 5.01
CA HIS A 29 1.03 -6.27 4.47
C HIS A 29 -0.49 -6.28 4.37
N GLY A 30 -1.19 -5.38 5.07
CA GLY A 30 -2.65 -5.41 5.07
C GLY A 30 -3.27 -4.52 6.14
N GLY A 31 -4.53 -4.78 6.44
CA GLY A 31 -5.30 -4.03 7.43
C GLY A 31 -6.80 -4.29 7.34
N GLY A 32 -7.50 -4.14 8.45
CA GLY A 32 -8.96 -4.32 8.48
C GLY A 32 -9.43 -5.77 8.24
N GLY A 33 -8.56 -6.76 8.43
CA GLY A 33 -8.85 -8.18 8.20
C GLY A 33 -8.40 -8.71 6.84
N GLU A 34 -7.92 -7.83 5.95
CA GLU A 34 -7.49 -8.16 4.59
C GLU A 34 -5.97 -8.06 4.44
N ASP A 35 -5.43 -8.84 3.49
CA ASP A 35 -4.02 -8.88 3.11
C ASP A 35 -3.82 -8.23 1.74
N CYS A 36 -2.73 -7.50 1.54
CA CYS A 36 -2.37 -6.93 0.24
C CYS A 36 -2.14 -8.00 -0.84
N LEU A 37 -1.82 -9.22 -0.41
CA LEU A 37 -1.72 -10.40 -1.25
C LEU A 37 -3.11 -11.07 -1.39
N GLY A 38 -3.83 -10.71 -2.44
CA GLY A 38 -5.11 -11.33 -2.80
C GLY A 38 -6.35 -10.88 -2.01
N GLY A 39 -6.21 -9.92 -1.09
CA GLY A 39 -7.35 -9.35 -0.36
C GLY A 39 -7.93 -8.06 -0.97
N GLU A 40 -8.92 -7.50 -0.30
CA GLU A 40 -9.68 -6.34 -0.77
C GLU A 40 -8.98 -5.00 -0.42
N ILE A 41 -8.33 -4.39 -1.42
CA ILE A 41 -7.56 -3.13 -1.28
C ILE A 41 -8.39 -1.99 -0.68
N GLU A 42 -9.69 -1.93 -0.98
CA GLU A 42 -10.58 -0.89 -0.43
C GLU A 42 -10.72 -1.00 1.10
N VAL A 43 -10.79 -2.22 1.65
CA VAL A 43 -10.89 -2.46 3.09
C VAL A 43 -9.61 -2.04 3.79
N ILE A 44 -8.46 -2.41 3.21
CA ILE A 44 -7.13 -2.02 3.71
C ILE A 44 -7.00 -0.50 3.71
N SER A 45 -7.38 0.15 2.62
CA SER A 45 -7.35 1.60 2.46
C SER A 45 -8.22 2.32 3.50
N LYS A 46 -9.44 1.82 3.76
CA LYS A 46 -10.31 2.35 4.82
C LYS A 46 -9.70 2.19 6.22
N TYR A 47 -9.01 1.09 6.47
CA TYR A 47 -8.31 0.86 7.73
C TYR A 47 -7.13 1.84 7.89
N LYS A 48 -6.30 1.98 6.86
CA LYS A 48 -5.16 2.92 6.83
C LYS A 48 -5.57 4.37 7.05
N LEU A 49 -6.70 4.80 6.48
CA LEU A 49 -7.21 6.17 6.66
C LEU A 49 -7.43 6.51 8.14
N LYS A 50 -7.93 5.55 8.93
CA LYS A 50 -8.16 5.72 10.37
C LYS A 50 -6.86 5.90 11.16
N GLN A 51 -5.72 5.55 10.58
CA GLN A 51 -4.38 5.71 11.15
C GLN A 51 -3.69 7.01 10.70
N GLY A 52 -4.36 7.85 9.90
CA GLY A 52 -3.78 9.09 9.35
C GLY A 52 -2.85 8.86 8.15
N VAL A 53 -2.86 7.66 7.57
CA VAL A 53 -2.13 7.35 6.33
C VAL A 53 -2.89 7.91 5.15
N THR A 54 -2.21 8.60 4.25
CA THR A 54 -2.79 9.18 3.01
C THR A 54 -2.19 8.58 1.75
N GLY A 55 -1.08 7.85 1.86
CA GLY A 55 -0.54 7.04 0.77
C GLY A 55 0.27 5.88 1.30
N TYR A 56 0.30 4.76 0.59
CA TYR A 56 1.06 3.59 1.02
C TYR A 56 1.55 2.71 -0.11
N LEU A 57 2.57 1.89 0.16
CA LEU A 57 3.02 0.81 -0.71
C LEU A 57 2.46 -0.51 -0.19
N ALA A 58 1.59 -1.14 -0.98
CA ALA A 58 1.06 -2.45 -0.65
C ALA A 58 2.22 -3.46 -0.63
N THR A 59 2.42 -4.18 0.48
CA THR A 59 3.61 -5.04 0.64
C THR A 59 3.26 -6.51 0.46
N LEU A 60 3.88 -7.14 -0.52
CA LEU A 60 3.66 -8.54 -0.86
C LEU A 60 4.80 -9.39 -0.29
N VAL A 61 4.45 -10.42 0.47
CA VAL A 61 5.41 -11.42 0.99
C VAL A 61 5.79 -12.42 -0.10
N ALA A 62 6.86 -13.18 0.12
CA ALA A 62 7.29 -14.25 -0.77
C ALA A 62 6.15 -15.24 -1.06
N SER A 63 5.76 -15.32 -2.33
CA SER A 63 4.54 -15.98 -2.80
C SER A 63 4.72 -16.55 -4.21
N PRO A 64 3.79 -17.36 -4.74
CA PRO A 64 3.78 -17.68 -6.17
C PRO A 64 3.68 -16.39 -7.01
N LEU A 65 4.30 -16.38 -8.19
CA LEU A 65 4.30 -15.21 -9.08
C LEU A 65 2.89 -14.85 -9.54
N GLU A 66 2.05 -15.86 -9.74
CA GLU A 66 0.67 -15.69 -10.17
C GLU A 66 -0.10 -14.80 -9.19
N LEU A 67 0.08 -15.03 -7.89
CA LEU A 67 -0.59 -14.27 -6.84
C LEU A 67 -0.03 -12.84 -6.70
N ILE A 68 1.26 -12.66 -7.00
CA ILE A 68 1.88 -11.33 -7.08
C ILE A 68 1.25 -10.53 -8.23
N TYR A 69 1.14 -11.13 -9.41
CA TYR A 69 0.53 -10.51 -10.59
C TYR A 69 -0.96 -10.20 -10.39
N GLU A 70 -1.72 -11.11 -9.77
CA GLU A 70 -3.12 -10.86 -9.38
C GLU A 70 -3.23 -9.64 -8.46
N SER A 71 -2.32 -9.52 -7.49
CA SER A 71 -2.29 -8.38 -6.57
C SER A 71 -1.96 -7.07 -7.30
N PHE A 72 -1.07 -7.08 -8.30
CA PHE A 72 -0.80 -5.91 -9.13
C PHE A 72 -2.03 -5.43 -9.87
N GLU A 73 -2.76 -6.36 -10.50
CA GLU A 73 -3.99 -6.02 -11.24
C GLU A 73 -5.10 -5.54 -10.30
N SER A 74 -5.26 -6.14 -9.12
CA SER A 74 -6.20 -5.67 -8.10
C SER A 74 -5.90 -4.21 -7.68
N ILE A 75 -4.64 -3.90 -7.37
CA ILE A 75 -4.21 -2.55 -6.97
C ILE A 75 -4.41 -1.55 -8.11
N LYS A 76 -4.04 -1.92 -9.33
CA LYS A 76 -4.21 -1.09 -10.52
C LYS A 76 -5.68 -0.80 -10.80
N ASN A 77 -6.55 -1.80 -10.65
CA ASN A 77 -7.99 -1.63 -10.83
C ASN A 77 -8.59 -0.75 -9.73
N PHE A 78 -8.16 -0.92 -8.47
CA PHE A 78 -8.54 -0.04 -7.37
C PHE A 78 -8.18 1.42 -7.66
N ASN A 79 -6.92 1.70 -8.04
CA ASN A 79 -6.47 3.05 -8.38
C ASN A 79 -7.21 3.64 -9.59
N LYS A 80 -7.59 2.82 -10.57
CA LYS A 80 -8.38 3.28 -11.74
C LYS A 80 -9.85 3.54 -11.42
N SER A 81 -10.38 2.95 -10.35
CA SER A 81 -11.80 3.07 -9.99
C SER A 81 -12.21 4.47 -9.48
N GLY A 82 -11.25 5.33 -9.15
CA GLY A 82 -11.49 6.66 -8.57
C GLY A 82 -11.91 6.65 -7.10
N LYS A 83 -12.02 5.45 -6.48
CA LYS A 83 -12.30 5.30 -5.04
C LYS A 83 -11.15 5.81 -4.16
N ASP A 84 -9.94 5.91 -4.72
CA ASP A 84 -8.76 6.46 -4.08
C ASP A 84 -8.85 7.98 -3.83
N LEU A 85 -9.81 8.70 -4.42
CA LEU A 85 -9.99 10.13 -4.18
C LEU A 85 -10.40 10.47 -2.73
N LEU A 86 -11.03 9.52 -2.03
CA LEU A 86 -11.47 9.66 -0.63
C LEU A 86 -10.72 8.74 0.33
N LEU A 87 -9.79 7.94 -0.20
CA LEU A 87 -9.05 6.93 0.53
C LEU A 87 -7.54 7.16 0.36
N PRO A 88 -6.70 6.51 1.17
CA PRO A 88 -5.25 6.59 0.99
C PRO A 88 -4.89 6.03 -0.39
N LYS A 89 -4.02 6.75 -1.10
CA LYS A 89 -3.57 6.33 -2.43
C LYS A 89 -2.62 5.14 -2.32
N VAL A 90 -2.86 4.07 -3.09
CA VAL A 90 -1.86 3.02 -3.25
C VAL A 90 -0.80 3.53 -4.22
N LEU A 91 0.36 3.92 -3.68
CA LEU A 91 1.44 4.56 -4.42
C LEU A 91 2.20 3.57 -5.32
N GLY A 92 2.06 2.27 -5.04
CA GLY A 92 2.75 1.19 -5.71
C GLY A 92 2.79 -0.05 -4.84
N VAL A 93 3.71 -0.95 -5.18
CA VAL A 93 3.93 -2.21 -4.47
C VAL A 93 5.34 -2.26 -3.92
N HIS A 94 5.47 -2.71 -2.68
CA HIS A 94 6.74 -3.12 -2.10
C HIS A 94 6.78 -4.66 -2.12
N ILE A 95 7.71 -5.25 -2.87
CA ILE A 95 7.84 -6.71 -2.92
C ILE A 95 8.85 -7.14 -1.86
N GLU A 96 8.36 -7.65 -0.74
CA GLU A 96 9.16 -8.21 0.35
C GLU A 96 9.34 -9.72 0.13
N GLY A 97 10.16 -10.05 -0.87
CA GLY A 97 10.31 -11.41 -1.39
C GLY A 97 10.66 -11.34 -2.88
N ASN A 98 10.72 -12.44 -3.62
CA ASN A 98 10.98 -13.81 -3.17
C ASN A 98 12.49 -14.04 -2.94
N TYR A 99 13.28 -12.98 -3.09
CA TYR A 99 14.73 -13.00 -3.14
C TYR A 99 15.37 -12.67 -1.80
N LEU A 100 14.99 -13.45 -0.78
CA LEU A 100 15.49 -13.28 0.59
C LEU A 100 16.36 -14.47 1.00
N SER A 101 17.23 -14.23 1.99
CA SER A 101 18.07 -15.27 2.57
C SER A 101 17.23 -16.26 3.39
N GLU A 102 17.32 -17.55 3.06
CA GLU A 102 16.66 -18.63 3.81
C GLU A 102 17.00 -18.60 5.30
N LYS A 103 18.26 -18.31 5.65
CA LYS A 103 18.73 -18.17 7.05
C LYS A 103 18.01 -17.09 7.83
N TYR A 104 17.53 -16.05 7.16
CA TYR A 104 16.91 -14.87 7.76
C TYR A 104 15.45 -14.71 7.31
N LYS A 105 14.79 -15.81 6.95
CA LYS A 105 13.44 -15.79 6.37
C LYS A 105 12.37 -15.18 7.28
N GLY A 106 12.56 -15.18 8.60
CA GLY A 106 11.51 -14.79 9.55
C GLY A 106 10.18 -15.52 9.27
N ALA A 107 9.12 -14.73 9.12
CA ALA A 107 7.76 -15.22 8.82
C ALA A 107 7.54 -15.66 7.36
N GLN A 108 8.50 -15.42 6.46
CA GLN A 108 8.40 -15.78 5.06
C GLN A 108 8.35 -17.31 4.88
N ILE A 109 7.55 -17.75 3.91
CA ILE A 109 7.38 -19.18 3.62
C ILE A 109 8.56 -19.65 2.77
N LEU A 110 9.36 -20.54 3.35
CA LEU A 110 10.63 -21.00 2.75
C LEU A 110 10.47 -21.52 1.32
N LYS A 111 9.38 -22.23 1.02
CA LYS A 111 9.13 -22.82 -0.31
C LYS A 111 9.04 -21.79 -1.45
N TYR A 112 8.78 -20.52 -1.12
CA TYR A 112 8.67 -19.46 -2.11
C TYR A 112 9.95 -18.63 -2.22
N LEU A 113 10.90 -18.80 -1.30
CA LEU A 113 12.20 -18.13 -1.39
C LEU A 113 13.05 -18.76 -2.49
N ARG A 114 13.71 -17.91 -3.27
CA ARG A 114 14.61 -18.32 -4.35
C ARG A 114 15.72 -17.29 -4.56
N LYS A 115 16.72 -17.66 -5.35
CA LYS A 115 17.74 -16.69 -5.78
C LYS A 115 17.12 -15.67 -6.75
N PRO A 116 17.63 -14.42 -6.78
CA PRO A 116 17.23 -13.42 -7.77
C PRO A 116 17.35 -13.95 -9.19
N ASP A 117 16.31 -13.72 -10.00
CA ASP A 117 16.33 -13.88 -11.46
C ASP A 117 16.10 -12.53 -12.13
N VAL A 118 17.05 -12.12 -12.99
CA VAL A 118 17.02 -10.82 -13.68
C VAL A 118 15.86 -10.75 -14.68
N ASN A 119 15.47 -11.86 -15.30
CA ASN A 119 14.36 -11.87 -16.25
C ASN A 119 13.04 -11.63 -15.53
N GLU A 120 12.83 -12.32 -14.40
CA GLU A 120 11.66 -12.11 -13.54
C GLU A 120 11.61 -10.66 -13.00
N CYS A 121 12.74 -10.10 -12.56
CA CYS A 121 12.80 -8.68 -12.15
C CYS A 121 12.34 -7.73 -13.26
N ARG A 122 12.70 -8.01 -14.53
CA ARG A 122 12.30 -7.16 -15.67
C ARG A 122 10.84 -7.28 -16.05
N GLU A 123 10.18 -8.40 -15.72
CA GLU A 123 8.75 -8.56 -15.94
C GLU A 123 7.91 -7.76 -14.93
N ILE A 124 8.50 -7.48 -13.76
CA ILE A 124 7.82 -6.87 -12.62
C ILE A 124 8.03 -5.34 -12.52
N ILE A 125 9.10 -4.81 -13.14
CA ILE A 125 9.46 -3.37 -13.17
C ILE A 125 8.90 -2.70 -14.42
#